data_AF-A0A1X2GVV6-F1
#
_entry.id   AF-A0A1X2GVV6-F1
#
_cell.length_a   1.000
_cell.length_b   1.000
_cell.length_c   1.000
_cell.angle_alpha   90.00
_cell.angle_beta   90.00
_cell.angle_gamma   90.00
#
_symmetry.space_group_name_H-M   'P 1'
#
loop_
_entity.id
_entity.type
_entity.pdbx_description
1 polymer ?
#
loop_
_entity_poly.entity_id
_entity_poly.type
_entity_poly.pdbx_seq_one_letter_code
_entity_poly.pdbx_strand_id
1 'polypeptide(L)'
;MAYLAMEAEQRLHIDIDDFEKPSIVSTDVPQQPNYSDCGLFVLHFVEVFFKAADAINRALREKDKRNRAWQVDEMNDKRHCVRAVFSSISDEYYAFKTR
;
A
#
# COMPACT_ATOMS: atom_id res chain seq x y z
N MET A 1 12.73 -12.47 3.71
CA MET A 1 12.15 -13.80 4.00
C MET A 1 12.64 -14.41 5.30
N ALA A 2 13.88 -14.14 5.75
CA ALA A 2 14.34 -14.58 7.09
C ALA A 2 13.42 -14.11 8.23
N TYR A 3 12.91 -12.87 8.15
CA TYR A 3 11.98 -12.33 9.14
C TYR A 3 10.71 -13.18 9.34
N LEU A 4 10.05 -13.62 8.25
CA LEU A 4 8.81 -14.40 8.36
C LEU A 4 9.04 -15.80 8.94
N ALA A 5 10.18 -16.42 8.62
CA ALA A 5 10.55 -17.72 9.19
C ALA A 5 10.81 -17.61 10.70
N MET A 6 11.56 -16.57 11.13
CA MET A 6 11.79 -16.30 12.56
C MET A 6 10.49 -16.00 13.31
N GLU A 7 9.58 -15.21 12.71
CA GLU A 7 8.27 -14.92 13.30
C GLU A 7 7.42 -16.19 13.46
N ALA A 8 7.44 -17.09 12.47
CA ALA A 8 6.74 -18.37 12.51
C ALA A 8 7.29 -19.30 13.61
N GLU A 9 8.62 -19.38 13.75
CA GLU A 9 9.27 -20.11 14.82
C GLU A 9 8.89 -19.54 16.20
N GLN A 10 8.98 -18.22 16.38
CA GLN A 10 8.76 -17.57 17.67
C GLN A 10 7.30 -17.58 18.12
N ARG A 11 6.35 -17.41 17.20
CA ARG A 11 4.93 -17.23 17.56
C ARG A 11 4.05 -18.43 17.29
N LEU A 12 4.44 -19.28 16.34
CA LEU A 12 3.66 -20.45 15.92
C LEU A 12 4.39 -21.78 16.20
N HIS A 13 5.63 -21.73 16.70
CA HIS A 13 6.47 -22.91 16.98
C HIS A 13 6.67 -23.82 15.76
N ILE A 14 6.67 -23.22 14.55
CA ILE A 14 6.98 -23.90 13.30
C ILE A 14 8.49 -23.90 13.11
N ASP A 15 9.10 -25.08 12.96
CA ASP A 15 10.53 -25.18 12.69
C ASP A 15 10.87 -24.48 11.36
N ILE A 16 12.06 -23.89 11.28
CA ILE A 16 12.53 -23.20 10.08
C ILE A 16 12.60 -24.14 8.85
N ASP A 17 12.86 -25.42 9.08
CA ASP A 17 12.93 -26.44 8.04
C ASP A 17 11.52 -26.81 7.51
N ASP A 18 10.48 -26.62 8.34
CA ASP A 18 9.08 -26.84 7.99
C ASP A 18 8.39 -25.56 7.44
N PHE A 19 9.06 -24.41 7.50
CA PHE A 19 8.49 -23.14 7.05
C PHE A 19 8.45 -23.03 5.51
N GLU A 20 7.24 -23.09 4.95
CA GLU A 20 7.00 -22.84 3.53
C GLU A 20 7.20 -21.36 3.18
N LYS A 21 8.34 -21.06 2.53
CA LYS A 21 8.71 -19.69 2.17
C LYS A 21 7.79 -19.14 1.08
N PRO A 22 7.17 -17.97 1.26
CA PRO A 22 6.35 -17.37 0.22
C PRO A 22 7.21 -16.97 -0.98
N SER A 23 6.70 -17.22 -2.18
CA SER A 23 7.31 -16.76 -3.42
C SER A 23 7.14 -15.25 -3.59
N ILE A 24 8.21 -14.56 -3.98
CA ILE A 24 8.12 -13.15 -4.40
C ILE A 24 7.50 -13.11 -5.79
N VAL A 25 6.36 -12.43 -5.92
CA VAL A 25 5.70 -12.20 -7.21
C VAL A 25 6.04 -10.79 -7.67
N SER A 26 6.76 -10.67 -8.79
CA SER A 26 6.91 -9.40 -9.49
C SER A 26 5.61 -9.09 -10.23
N THR A 27 5.04 -7.92 -9.95
CA THR A 27 3.74 -7.47 -10.45
C THR A 27 3.92 -6.28 -11.38
N ASP A 28 3.06 -6.16 -12.40
CA ASP A 28 3.03 -4.97 -13.27
C ASP A 28 1.94 -4.04 -12.76
N VAL A 29 2.36 -2.93 -12.15
CA VAL A 29 1.49 -1.92 -11.56
C VAL A 29 1.71 -0.58 -12.28
N PRO A 30 0.77 0.38 -12.18
CA PRO A 30 0.98 1.72 -12.71
C PRO A 30 2.31 2.32 -12.27
N GLN A 31 3.06 2.88 -13.23
CA GLN A 31 4.38 3.44 -12.97
C GLN A 31 4.28 4.95 -12.78
N GLN A 32 5.03 5.47 -11.81
CA GLN A 32 5.17 6.89 -11.59
C GLN A 32 6.01 7.54 -12.70
N PRO A 33 5.69 8.78 -13.11
CA PRO A 33 6.45 9.49 -14.14
C PRO A 33 7.71 10.19 -13.60
N ASN A 34 7.91 10.25 -12.28
CA ASN A 34 9.00 10.98 -11.62
C ASN A 34 9.61 10.20 -10.45
N TYR A 35 10.67 10.74 -9.83
CA TYR A 35 11.38 10.07 -8.73
C TYR A 35 10.88 10.45 -7.33
N SER A 36 9.99 11.43 -7.21
CA SER A 36 9.58 12.04 -5.93
C SER A 36 8.20 11.59 -5.44
N ASP A 37 7.42 10.93 -6.30
CA ASP A 37 6.06 10.49 -6.00
C ASP A 37 5.98 9.03 -5.54
N CYS A 38 7.13 8.37 -5.33
CA CYS A 38 7.15 6.94 -5.03
C CYS A 38 6.35 6.61 -3.76
N GLY A 39 6.45 7.46 -2.74
CA GLY A 39 5.65 7.36 -1.52
C GLY A 39 4.16 7.60 -1.76
N LEU A 40 3.78 8.50 -2.67
CA LEU A 40 2.37 8.73 -3.00
C LEU A 40 1.75 7.54 -3.73
N PHE A 41 2.51 6.90 -4.64
CA PHE A 41 2.06 5.67 -5.30
C PHE A 41 1.87 4.53 -4.30
N VAL A 42 2.75 4.38 -3.31
CA VAL A 42 2.57 3.40 -2.22
C VAL A 42 1.29 3.68 -1.44
N LEU A 43 1.06 4.91 -1.00
CA LEU A 43 -0.16 5.28 -0.28
C LEU A 43 -1.41 5.01 -1.11
N HIS A 44 -1.38 5.35 -2.40
CA HIS A 44 -2.49 5.11 -3.30
C HIS A 44 -2.77 3.62 -3.51
N PHE A 45 -1.74 2.80 -3.71
CA PHE A 45 -1.89 1.35 -3.85
C PHE A 45 -2.52 0.71 -2.62
N VAL A 46 -2.10 1.13 -1.43
CA VAL A 46 -2.69 0.66 -0.17
C VAL A 46 -4.16 1.09 -0.07
N GLU A 47 -4.47 2.33 -0.45
CA GLU A 47 -5.85 2.84 -0.40
C GLU A 47 -6.79 2.10 -1.37
N VAL A 48 -6.40 1.91 -2.64
CA VAL A 48 -7.23 1.19 -3.60
C VAL A 48 -7.34 -0.30 -3.25
N PHE A 49 -6.30 -0.89 -2.65
CA PHE A 49 -6.35 -2.25 -2.12
C PHE A 49 -7.37 -2.37 -0.97
N PHE A 50 -7.38 -1.46 -0.02
CA PHE A 50 -8.39 -1.49 1.06
C PHE A 50 -9.80 -1.19 0.58
N LYS A 51 -9.96 -0.36 -0.47
CA LYS A 51 -11.28 -0.08 -1.08
C LYS A 51 -11.84 -1.29 -1.84
N ALA A 52 -10.99 -2.05 -2.53
CA ALA A 52 -11.43 -3.13 -3.42
C ALA A 52 -10.37 -4.26 -3.54
N ALA A 53 -10.10 -4.96 -2.45
CA ALA A 53 -9.02 -5.95 -2.36
C ALA A 53 -9.13 -7.05 -3.43
N ASP A 54 -10.32 -7.58 -3.70
CA ASP A 54 -10.52 -8.63 -4.69
C ASP A 54 -10.20 -8.17 -6.12
N ALA A 55 -10.58 -6.93 -6.46
CA ALA A 55 -10.30 -6.36 -7.77
C ALA A 55 -8.79 -6.11 -7.97
N ILE A 56 -8.12 -5.60 -6.93
CA ILE A 56 -6.67 -5.40 -6.96
C ILE A 56 -5.91 -6.73 -6.99
N ASN A 57 -6.33 -7.72 -6.19
CA ASN A 57 -5.73 -9.06 -6.22
C ASN A 57 -5.85 -9.71 -7.60
N ARG A 58 -6.99 -9.53 -8.27
CA ARG A 58 -7.17 -9.97 -9.66
C ARG A 58 -6.19 -9.26 -10.59
N ALA A 59 -6.11 -7.92 -10.52
CA ALA A 59 -5.19 -7.13 -11.34
C ALA A 59 -3.71 -7.51 -11.11
N LEU A 60 -3.32 -7.78 -9.85
CA LEU A 60 -1.97 -8.23 -9.50
C LEU A 60 -1.63 -9.61 -10.09
N ARG A 61 -2.58 -10.56 -10.03
CA ARG A 61 -2.42 -11.91 -10.59
C ARG A 61 -2.34 -11.89 -12.11
N GLU A 62 -3.20 -11.09 -12.75
CA GLU A 62 -3.26 -10.90 -14.20
C GLU A 62 -2.13 -10.00 -14.72
N LYS A 63 -1.40 -9.32 -13.82
CA LYS A 63 -0.37 -8.31 -14.12
C LYS A 63 -0.91 -7.21 -15.04
N ASP A 64 -2.15 -6.80 -14.80
CA ASP A 64 -2.82 -5.78 -15.60
C ASP A 64 -2.70 -4.40 -14.94
N LYS A 65 -1.65 -3.66 -15.29
CA LYS A 65 -1.47 -2.26 -14.85
C LYS A 65 -2.49 -1.28 -15.43
N ARG A 66 -3.26 -1.67 -16.45
CA ARG A 66 -4.30 -0.83 -17.08
C ARG A 66 -5.67 -1.06 -16.46
N ASN A 67 -5.77 -2.00 -15.51
CA ASN A 67 -7.00 -2.29 -14.81
C ASN A 67 -7.53 -1.01 -14.13
N ARG A 68 -8.82 -0.71 -14.35
CA ARG A 68 -9.45 0.49 -13.79
C ARG A 68 -9.47 0.51 -12.26
N ALA A 69 -9.36 -0.64 -11.60
CA ALA A 69 -9.27 -0.74 -10.15
C ALA A 69 -8.09 0.06 -9.58
N TRP A 70 -7.02 0.26 -10.36
CA TRP A 70 -5.88 1.08 -9.98
C TRP A 70 -6.19 2.57 -9.83
N GLN A 71 -7.28 3.07 -10.42
CA GLN A 71 -7.74 4.46 -10.27
C GLN A 71 -6.61 5.49 -10.47
N VAL A 72 -5.80 5.28 -11.52
CA VAL A 72 -4.59 6.09 -11.76
C VAL A 72 -4.91 7.56 -11.98
N ASP A 73 -6.11 7.88 -12.46
CA ASP A 73 -6.55 9.26 -12.69
C ASP A 73 -6.57 10.10 -11.39
N GLU A 74 -6.78 9.46 -10.23
CA GLU A 74 -6.73 10.13 -8.92
C GLU A 74 -5.31 10.56 -8.50
N MET A 75 -4.28 10.04 -9.16
CA MET A 75 -2.89 10.28 -8.78
C MET A 75 -2.43 11.72 -9.02
N ASN A 76 -3.01 12.40 -10.00
CA ASN A 76 -2.62 13.77 -10.35
C ASN A 76 -2.84 14.74 -9.18
N ASP A 77 -3.93 14.54 -8.43
CA ASP A 77 -4.31 15.42 -7.32
C ASP A 77 -3.96 14.83 -5.95
N LYS A 78 -3.45 13.59 -5.90
CA LYS A 78 -3.18 12.85 -4.64
C LYS A 78 -2.30 13.63 -3.67
N ARG A 79 -1.26 14.30 -4.18
CA ARG A 79 -0.36 15.13 -3.36
C ARG A 79 -1.11 16.28 -2.67
N HIS A 80 -2.03 16.92 -3.38
CA HIS A 80 -2.86 17.98 -2.85
C HIS A 80 -3.85 17.42 -1.81
N CYS A 81 -4.51 16.29 -2.11
CA CYS A 81 -5.42 15.62 -1.18
C CYS A 81 -4.73 15.24 0.13
N VAL A 82 -3.54 14.64 0.07
CA VAL A 82 -2.76 14.27 1.27
C VAL A 82 -2.40 15.50 2.09
N ARG A 83 -2.01 16.61 1.43
CA ARG A 83 -1.74 17.88 2.12
C ARG A 83 -2.99 18.42 2.81
N ALA A 84 -4.14 18.37 2.16
CA ALA A 84 -5.41 18.84 2.74
C ALA A 84 -5.78 18.04 4.00
N VAL A 85 -5.58 16.72 3.99
CA VAL A 85 -5.79 15.85 5.16
C VAL A 85 -4.85 16.22 6.31
N PHE A 86 -3.56 16.47 6.03
CA PHE A 86 -2.64 16.90 7.07
C PHE A 86 -3.02 18.25 7.66
N SER A 87 -3.44 19.21 6.83
CA SER A 87 -3.91 20.51 7.30
C SER A 87 -5.14 20.37 8.19
N SER A 88 -6.16 19.59 7.78
CA SER A 88 -7.37 19.42 8.57
C SER A 88 -7.09 18.77 9.93
N ILE A 89 -6.29 17.70 9.96
CA ILE A 89 -5.90 17.03 11.21
C ILE A 89 -5.09 17.97 12.11
N SER A 90 -4.22 18.79 11.53
CA SER A 90 -3.44 19.77 12.28
C SER A 90 -4.34 20.84 12.91
N ASP A 91 -5.31 21.35 12.17
CA ASP A 91 -6.27 22.34 12.67
C ASP A 91 -7.13 21.77 13.80
N GLU A 92 -7.61 20.52 13.64
CA GLU A 92 -8.34 19.79 14.68
C GLU A 92 -7.50 19.62 15.95
N TYR A 93 -6.23 19.25 15.80
CA TYR A 93 -5.32 19.08 16.93
C TYR A 93 -5.08 20.39 17.69
N TYR A 94 -4.85 21.50 16.99
CA TYR A 94 -4.65 22.80 17.64
C TYR A 94 -5.94 23.30 18.31
N ALA A 95 -7.09 23.15 17.67
CA ALA A 95 -8.38 23.50 18.25
C ALA A 95 -8.66 22.68 19.53
N PHE A 96 -8.28 21.40 19.55
CA PHE A 96 -8.36 20.57 20.75
C PHE A 96 -7.41 21.07 21.85
N LYS A 97 -6.17 21.40 21.52
CA LYS A 97 -5.16 21.82 22.51
C LYS A 97 -5.42 23.19 23.17
N THR A 98 -6.22 24.05 22.54
CA THR A 98 -6.58 25.37 23.08
C THR A 98 -7.84 25.33 23.97
N ARG A 99 -8.49 24.16 24.12
CA ARG A 99 -9.54 23.92 25.11
C ARG A 99 -8.93 23.41 26.42
#